data_AF-A0A0V1BRN8-F1
#
_entry.id   AF-A0A0V1BRN8-F1
#
_cell.length_a   1.000
_cell.length_b   1.000
_cell.length_c   1.000
_cell.angle_alpha   90.00
_cell.angle_beta   90.00
_cell.angle_gamma   90.00
#
_symmetry.space_group_name_H-M   'P 1'
#
loop_
_entity.id
_entity.type
_entity.pdbx_description
1 polymer ?
#
loop_
_entity_poly.entity_id
_entity_poly.type
_entity_poly.pdbx_seq_one_letter_code
_entity_poly.pdbx_strand_id
1 'polypeptide(L)'
;MYSNEETENEEEKVKLCKDYFFIGCFCLPMIWLVNTVWFYRMAFSSRKFNGKTTIRKYVTLSFAGFLFWTAWLLAWIVYFYTQRLQCGIFCDQLMYLNPVGTL
;
A
#
# COMPACT_ATOMS: atom_id res chain seq x y z
N MET A 1 -26.54 -25.31 9.60
CA MET A 1 -26.49 -24.44 8.41
C MET A 1 -25.79 -23.11 8.71
N TYR A 2 -26.12 -22.43 9.81
CA TYR A 2 -25.49 -21.15 10.19
C TYR A 2 -23.95 -21.18 10.36
N SER A 3 -23.38 -22.31 10.80
CA SER A 3 -21.92 -22.44 10.99
C SER A 3 -21.12 -22.44 9.69
N ASN A 4 -21.69 -22.94 8.59
CA ASN A 4 -20.95 -23.14 7.35
C ASN A 4 -20.85 -21.83 6.54
N GLU A 5 -21.91 -21.01 6.58
CA GLU A 5 -21.92 -19.68 5.96
C GLU A 5 -20.95 -18.70 6.62
N GLU A 6 -20.83 -18.74 7.96
CA GLU A 6 -19.83 -17.90 8.66
C GLU A 6 -18.40 -18.29 8.30
N THR A 7 -18.09 -19.59 8.19
CA THR A 7 -16.75 -20.06 7.81
C THR A 7 -16.38 -19.69 6.38
N GLU A 8 -17.33 -19.81 5.43
CA GLU A 8 -17.11 -19.45 4.02
C GLU A 8 -16.79 -17.95 3.88
N ASN A 9 -17.54 -17.10 4.58
CA ASN A 9 -17.32 -15.64 4.61
C ASN A 9 -15.96 -15.24 5.21
N GLU A 10 -15.44 -16.01 6.18
CA GLU A 10 -14.13 -15.78 6.77
C GLU A 10 -12.99 -16.15 5.80
N GLU A 11 -13.12 -17.25 5.07
CA GLU A 11 -12.15 -17.69 4.07
C GLU A 11 -12.07 -16.73 2.88
N GLU A 12 -13.22 -16.21 2.42
CA GLU A 12 -13.27 -15.20 1.36
C GLU A 12 -12.51 -13.93 1.75
N LYS A 13 -12.66 -13.47 3.00
CA LYS A 13 -11.93 -12.30 3.51
C LYS A 13 -10.43 -12.52 3.57
N VAL A 14 -10.00 -13.73 3.93
CA VAL A 14 -8.57 -14.10 3.89
C VAL A 14 -8.05 -14.07 2.46
N LYS A 15 -8.82 -14.58 1.50
CA LYS A 15 -8.46 -14.57 0.07
C LYS A 15 -8.37 -13.13 -0.46
N LEU A 16 -9.35 -12.29 -0.15
CA LEU A 16 -9.37 -10.87 -0.50
C LEU A 16 -8.14 -10.14 0.03
N CYS A 17 -7.77 -10.37 1.29
CA CYS A 17 -6.56 -9.76 1.89
C CYS A 17 -5.26 -10.18 1.16
N LYS A 18 -5.17 -11.44 0.72
CA LYS A 18 -4.03 -11.93 -0.08
C LYS A 18 -4.00 -11.30 -1.46
N ASP A 19 -5.14 -11.21 -2.13
CA ASP A 19 -5.21 -10.62 -3.47
C ASP A 19 -4.81 -9.14 -3.44
N TYR A 20 -5.30 -8.38 -2.45
CA TYR A 20 -4.91 -6.98 -2.25
C TYR A 20 -3.42 -6.84 -1.94
N PHE A 21 -2.84 -7.78 -1.19
CA PHE A 21 -1.40 -7.80 -0.95
C PHE A 21 -0.61 -7.99 -2.25
N PHE A 22 -0.98 -8.96 -3.09
CA PHE A 22 -0.32 -9.21 -4.37
C PHE A 22 -0.50 -8.06 -5.37
N ILE A 23 -1.69 -7.47 -5.44
CA ILE A 23 -1.94 -6.30 -6.30
C ILE A 23 -1.06 -5.12 -5.85
N GLY A 24 -0.90 -4.91 -4.55
CA GLY A 24 -0.03 -3.86 -4.04
C GLY A 24 1.46 -4.03 -4.40
N CYS A 25 1.92 -5.27 -4.65
CA CYS A 25 3.27 -5.52 -5.17
C CYS A 25 3.51 -4.93 -6.56
N PHE A 26 2.45 -4.56 -7.30
CA PHE A 26 2.54 -3.93 -8.62
C PHE A 26 2.87 -2.42 -8.54
N CYS A 27 3.65 -2.00 -7.52
CA CYS A 27 4.03 -0.62 -7.23
C CYS A 27 2.86 0.30 -6.84
N LEU A 28 1.80 -0.23 -6.23
CA LEU A 28 0.64 0.55 -5.77
C LEU A 28 0.61 0.62 -4.23
N PRO A 29 1.39 1.54 -3.61
CA PRO A 29 1.43 1.67 -2.15
C PRO A 29 0.06 1.97 -1.54
N MET A 30 -0.79 2.71 -2.26
CA MET A 30 -2.16 3.04 -1.80
C MET A 30 -3.02 1.79 -1.55
N ILE A 31 -2.84 0.73 -2.33
CA ILE A 31 -3.62 -0.51 -2.15
C ILE A 31 -3.21 -1.23 -0.86
N TRP A 32 -1.93 -1.26 -0.53
CA TRP A 32 -1.48 -1.79 0.76
C TRP A 32 -1.97 -0.97 1.95
N LEU A 33 -2.10 0.35 1.80
CA LEU A 33 -2.70 1.19 2.83
C LEU A 33 -4.17 0.83 3.06
N VAL A 34 -4.97 0.72 1.99
CA VAL A 34 -6.38 0.30 2.06
C VAL A 34 -6.51 -1.09 2.68
N ASN A 35 -5.69 -2.06 2.23
CA ASN A 35 -5.64 -3.41 2.80
C ASN A 35 -5.35 -3.36 4.31
N THR A 36 -4.39 -2.52 4.72
CA THR A 36 -4.04 -2.37 6.13
C THR A 36 -5.21 -1.81 6.92
N VAL A 37 -5.79 -0.67 6.52
CA VAL A 37 -6.86 0.00 7.28
C VAL A 37 -8.13 -0.85 7.37
N TRP A 38 -8.54 -1.49 6.28
CA TRP A 38 -9.75 -2.31 6.24
C TRP A 38 -9.59 -3.54 7.14
N PHE A 39 -8.50 -4.30 6.97
CA PHE A 39 -8.31 -5.54 7.72
C PHE A 39 -7.68 -5.33 9.10
N TYR A 40 -7.23 -4.12 9.46
CA TYR A 40 -6.67 -3.81 10.79
C TYR A 40 -7.62 -4.22 11.91
N ARG A 41 -8.89 -3.80 11.83
CA ARG A 41 -9.88 -4.13 12.85
C ARG A 41 -10.10 -5.65 12.97
N MET A 42 -10.04 -6.37 11.85
CA MET A 42 -10.21 -7.83 11.82
C MET A 42 -8.97 -8.58 12.34
N ALA A 43 -7.78 -8.08 12.02
CA ALA A 43 -6.51 -8.57 12.50
C ALA A 43 -6.36 -8.41 14.03
N PHE A 44 -6.74 -7.24 14.58
CA PHE A 44 -6.52 -6.92 15.99
C PHE A 44 -7.74 -7.12 16.91
N SER A 45 -8.92 -7.42 16.37
CA SER A 45 -10.12 -7.75 17.17
C SER A 45 -9.91 -8.99 18.04
N SER A 46 -10.66 -9.11 19.15
CA SER A 46 -10.58 -10.25 20.09
C SER A 46 -11.24 -11.53 19.57
N ARG A 47 -11.97 -11.47 18.43
CA ARG A 47 -12.61 -12.64 17.82
C ARG A 47 -11.57 -13.69 17.42
N LYS A 48 -11.83 -14.97 17.70
CA LYS A 48 -11.03 -16.11 17.23
C LYS A 48 -11.66 -16.60 15.93
N PHE A 49 -10.89 -16.61 14.85
CA PHE A 49 -11.35 -17.03 13.51
C PHE A 49 -10.25 -17.83 12.81
N ASN A 50 -10.63 -18.80 11.97
CA ASN A 50 -9.69 -19.62 11.21
C ASN A 50 -9.04 -18.77 10.11
N GLY A 51 -7.81 -18.29 10.34
CA GLY A 51 -7.07 -17.43 9.39
C GLY A 51 -6.60 -16.09 9.96
N LYS A 52 -6.88 -15.79 11.23
CA LYS A 52 -6.47 -14.53 11.89
C LYS A 52 -4.98 -14.29 11.87
N THR A 53 -4.19 -15.34 12.10
CA THR A 53 -2.73 -15.28 12.06
C THR A 53 -2.23 -14.95 10.66
N THR A 54 -2.88 -15.48 9.63
CA THR A 54 -2.61 -15.19 8.22
C THR A 54 -2.92 -13.73 7.89
N ILE A 55 -4.13 -13.24 8.19
CA ILE A 55 -4.49 -11.83 7.95
C ILE A 55 -3.54 -10.89 8.70
N ARG A 56 -3.23 -11.17 9.97
CA ARG A 56 -2.26 -10.36 10.74
C ARG A 56 -0.91 -10.25 10.03
N LYS A 57 -0.37 -11.35 9.52
CA LYS A 57 0.92 -11.34 8.80
C LYS A 57 0.84 -10.49 7.53
N TYR A 58 -0.20 -10.67 6.71
CA TYR A 58 -0.34 -9.90 5.46
C TYR A 58 -0.62 -8.41 5.71
N VAL A 59 -1.42 -8.07 6.73
CA VAL A 59 -1.67 -6.67 7.11
C VAL A 59 -0.38 -5.98 7.57
N THR A 60 0.42 -6.62 8.43
CA THR A 60 1.70 -6.06 8.87
C THR A 60 2.69 -5.92 7.71
N LEU A 61 2.72 -6.90 6.80
CA LEU A 61 3.60 -6.87 5.63
C LEU A 61 3.16 -5.79 4.62
N SER A 62 1.84 -5.64 4.38
CA SER A 62 1.28 -4.53 3.60
C SER A 62 1.67 -3.18 4.21
N PHE A 63 1.55 -3.02 5.52
CA PHE A 63 1.91 -1.76 6.19
C PHE A 63 3.41 -1.45 6.05
N ALA A 64 4.28 -2.45 6.24
CA ALA A 64 5.71 -2.30 6.04
C ALA A 64 6.06 -1.96 4.58
N GLY A 65 5.43 -2.64 3.61
CA GLY A 65 5.57 -2.35 2.19
C GLY A 65 5.12 -0.93 1.84
N PHE A 66 4.00 -0.47 2.39
CA PHE A 66 3.50 0.89 2.22
C PHE A 66 4.51 1.93 2.73
N LEU A 67 5.06 1.75 3.92
CA LEU A 67 6.07 2.65 4.47
C LEU A 67 7.34 2.68 3.62
N PHE A 68 7.81 1.50 3.19
CA PHE A 68 8.99 1.39 2.34
C PHE A 68 8.80 2.13 1.01
N TRP A 69 7.69 1.88 0.30
CA TRP A 69 7.42 2.55 -0.96
C TRP A 69 7.15 4.04 -0.82
N THR A 70 6.49 4.46 0.26
CA THR A 70 6.26 5.87 0.55
C THR A 70 7.59 6.59 0.78
N ALA A 71 8.49 6.01 1.59
CA ALA A 71 9.82 6.55 1.82
C ALA A 71 10.66 6.61 0.53
N TRP A 72 10.59 5.56 -0.29
CA TRP A 72 11.27 5.50 -1.59
C TRP A 72 10.78 6.59 -2.55
N LEU A 73 9.46 6.72 -2.74
CA LEU A 73 8.87 7.76 -3.60
C LEU A 73 9.17 9.16 -3.07
N LEU A 74 9.12 9.36 -1.76
CA LEU A 74 9.46 10.64 -1.14
C LEU A 74 10.93 10.99 -1.37
N ALA A 75 11.84 10.04 -1.18
CA ALA A 75 13.26 10.24 -1.46
C ALA A 75 13.51 10.58 -2.93
N TRP A 76 12.80 9.90 -3.85
CA TRP A 76 12.85 10.20 -5.27
C TRP A 76 12.35 11.62 -5.60
N ILE A 77 11.23 12.04 -5.00
CA ILE A 77 10.69 13.39 -5.17
C ILE A 77 11.67 14.45 -4.65
N VAL A 78 12.25 14.25 -3.46
CA VAL A 78 13.23 15.17 -2.89
C VAL A 78 14.48 15.25 -3.76
N TYR A 79 15.01 14.11 -4.21
CA TYR A 79 16.15 14.06 -5.12
C TYR A 79 15.85 14.78 -6.45
N PHE A 80 14.69 14.53 -7.05
CA PHE A 80 14.28 15.18 -8.29
C PHE A 80 14.12 16.70 -8.08
N TYR A 81 13.56 17.12 -6.95
CA TYR A 81 13.38 18.52 -6.62
C TYR A 81 14.70 19.26 -6.38
N THR A 82 15.70 18.62 -5.76
CA THR A 82 17.02 19.24 -5.56
C THR A 82 17.82 19.32 -6.86
N GLN A 83 17.71 18.29 -7.71
CA GLN A 83 18.43 18.24 -8.99
C GLN A 83 17.73 19.00 -10.13
N ARG A 84 16.48 19.46 -9.92
CA ARG A 84 15.70 20.19 -10.94
C ARG A 84 16.45 21.38 -11.53
N LEU A 85 17.22 22.10 -10.71
CA LEU A 85 17.96 23.30 -11.13
C LEU A 85 19.26 22.95 -11.88
N GLN A 86 19.81 21.76 -11.66
CA GLN A 86 21.08 21.34 -12.26
C GLN A 86 20.89 20.53 -13.56
N CYS A 87 19.73 19.90 -13.74
CA CYS A 87 19.50 18.92 -14.80
C CYS A 87 18.99 19.52 -16.13
N GLY A 88 18.74 20.83 -16.19
CA GLY A 88 18.43 21.56 -17.44
C GLY A 88 17.28 20.92 -18.25
N ILE A 89 17.50 20.75 -19.55
CA ILE A 89 16.48 20.33 -20.55
C ILE A 89 15.86 18.95 -20.23
N PHE A 90 16.61 18.02 -19.65
CA PHE A 90 16.10 16.68 -19.36
C PHE A 90 15.04 16.68 -18.25
N CYS A 91 15.24 17.48 -17.20
CA CYS A 91 14.25 17.64 -16.14
C CYS A 91 13.02 18.41 -16.62
N ASP A 92 13.19 19.41 -17.50
CA ASP A 92 12.06 20.14 -18.10
C ASP A 92 11.17 19.22 -18.95
N GLN A 93 11.74 18.22 -19.63
CA GLN A 93 10.96 17.21 -20.36
C GLN A 93 10.24 16.22 -19.44
N LEU A 94 10.80 15.95 -18.25
CA LEU A 94 10.20 15.05 -17.26
C LEU A 94 9.11 15.74 -16.42
N MET A 95 9.21 17.06 -16.23
CA MET A 95 8.27 17.84 -15.45
C MET A 95 6.97 18.08 -16.23
N TYR A 96 5.89 17.45 -15.78
CA TYR A 96 4.55 17.75 -16.30
C TYR A 96 4.04 19.13 -15.85
N LEU A 97 4.39 19.55 -14.63
CA LEU A 97 4.05 20.86 -14.06
C LEU A 97 5.32 21.67 -13.87
N ASN A 98 5.57 22.62 -14.76
CA ASN A 98 6.66 23.59 -14.61
C ASN A 98 6.10 24.87 -13.94
N PRO A 99 6.57 25.26 -12.74
CA PRO A 99 6.11 26.49 -12.11
C PRO A 99 6.57 27.71 -12.92
N VAL A 100 5.62 28.32 -13.65
CA VAL A 100 5.87 29.52 -14.45
C VAL A 100 6.16 30.69 -13.50
N GLY A 101 7.37 31.26 -13.59
CA GLY A 101 7.74 32.50 -12.88
C GLY A 101 8.70 32.38 -11.70
N THR A 102 9.25 31.19 -11.42
CA THR A 102 10.36 31.02 -10.46
C THR A 102 11.61 30.56 -11.20
N LEU A 103 12.56 31.48 -11.37
CA LEU A 103 13.95 31.20 -11.76
C LEU A 103 14.73 30.71 -10.53
#